data_AF-A0A0B6YG21-F1
#
_entry.id   AF-A0A0B6YG21-F1
#
_cell.length_a   1.000
_cell.length_b   1.000
_cell.length_c   1.000
_cell.angle_alpha   90.00
_cell.angle_beta   90.00
_cell.angle_gamma   90.00
#
_symmetry.space_group_name_H-M   'P 1'
#
loop_
_entity.id
_entity.type
_entity.pdbx_description
1 polymer ?
#
loop_
_entity_poly.entity_id
_entity_poly.type
_entity_poly.pdbx_seq_one_letter_code
_entity_poly.pdbx_strand_id
1 'polypeptide(L)'
;FEDIYEDYFEDSDSSEEEDSEESNPLSSQLWYHGAIDRGTAELLLNEERFHGNGTFLVRDGQKGGLVLSFYAYDSTSHSIIKDSVNGQGHKQYLIGNEVWHNTVSDLVEYYRTHRLTYKDRDA
;
A
#
# COMPACT_ATOMS: atom_id res chain seq x y z
N PHE A 1 50.14 -34.18 28.65
CA PHE A 1 49.72 -32.82 28.25
C PHE A 1 49.54 -32.88 26.75
N GLU A 2 48.50 -33.60 26.34
CA GLU A 2 47.16 -33.04 26.03
C GLU A 2 47.18 -32.48 24.61
N ASP A 3 47.11 -33.45 23.69
CA ASP A 3 46.39 -33.32 22.42
C ASP A 3 44.91 -32.98 22.70
N ILE A 4 44.18 -32.56 21.65
CA ILE A 4 42.73 -32.28 21.57
C ILE A 4 42.39 -30.79 21.64
N TYR A 5 42.62 -30.09 20.53
CA TYR A 5 41.81 -28.93 20.11
C TYR A 5 41.65 -28.96 18.57
N GLU A 6 41.28 -30.12 18.05
CA GLU A 6 40.49 -30.20 16.82
C GLU A 6 39.14 -30.76 17.25
N ASP A 7 38.19 -29.89 17.57
CA ASP A 7 36.77 -30.17 17.31
C ASP A 7 35.87 -28.94 17.55
N TYR A 8 34.81 -28.84 16.75
CA TYR A 8 33.64 -27.97 16.89
C TYR A 8 33.81 -26.45 16.71
N PHE A 9 33.77 -26.02 15.45
CA PHE A 9 32.81 -24.96 15.11
C PHE A 9 31.91 -25.49 13.99
N GLU A 10 31.03 -26.42 14.40
CA GLU A 10 29.86 -26.83 13.62
C GLU A 10 28.97 -25.61 13.37
N ASP A 11 28.54 -25.52 12.11
CA ASP A 11 27.37 -24.78 11.66
C ASP A 11 27.23 -23.35 12.19
N SER A 12 27.91 -22.43 11.51
CA SER A 12 27.32 -21.12 11.29
C SER A 12 26.03 -21.35 10.51
N ASP A 13 24.95 -21.53 11.26
CA ASP A 13 23.56 -21.34 10.84
C ASP A 13 23.51 -19.98 10.16
N SER A 14 23.82 -19.96 8.87
CA SER A 14 23.37 -18.94 7.96
C SER A 14 21.88 -19.13 8.02
N SER A 15 21.23 -18.40 8.93
CA SER A 15 19.81 -18.20 8.95
C SER A 15 19.46 -17.77 7.53
N GLU A 16 19.09 -18.76 6.73
CA GLU A 16 18.22 -18.59 5.59
C GLU A 16 16.99 -17.97 6.24
N GLU A 17 17.00 -16.64 6.35
CA GLU A 17 15.79 -15.86 6.31
C GLU A 17 15.19 -16.23 4.96
N GLU A 18 14.54 -17.40 4.92
CA GLU A 18 13.43 -17.66 4.05
C GLU A 18 12.50 -16.49 4.32
N ASP A 19 12.69 -15.45 3.51
CA ASP A 19 11.75 -14.37 3.25
C ASP A 19 10.52 -15.06 2.71
N SER A 20 9.80 -15.66 3.66
CA SER A 20 8.45 -16.09 3.50
C SER A 20 7.76 -14.84 3.00
N GLU A 21 7.43 -14.85 1.70
CA GLU A 21 6.56 -13.89 1.04
C GLU A 21 5.15 -13.98 1.66
N GLU A 22 5.06 -13.86 2.98
CA GLU A 22 3.86 -13.62 3.75
C GLU A 22 3.42 -12.22 3.36
N SER A 23 2.67 -12.19 2.26
CA SER A 23 1.70 -11.18 1.85
C SER A 23 1.59 -10.07 2.88
N ASN A 24 2.43 -9.03 2.76
CA ASN A 24 2.50 -7.97 3.77
C ASN A 24 1.09 -7.35 3.90
N PRO A 25 0.34 -7.67 4.98
CA PRO A 25 -1.11 -7.49 4.97
C PRO A 25 -1.44 -6.01 4.89
N LEU A 26 -2.58 -5.65 4.30
CA LEU A 26 -2.95 -4.22 4.19
C LEU A 26 -2.93 -3.50 5.56
N SER A 27 -3.27 -4.23 6.63
CA SER A 27 -3.27 -3.74 8.01
C SER A 27 -1.88 -3.42 8.60
N SER A 28 -0.79 -3.94 8.04
CA SER A 28 0.57 -3.61 8.48
C SER A 28 1.14 -2.38 7.78
N GLN A 29 0.45 -1.88 6.74
CA GLN A 29 0.92 -0.75 5.96
C GLN A 29 0.73 0.56 6.73
N LEU A 30 1.80 1.34 6.92
CA LEU A 30 1.77 2.61 7.65
C LEU A 30 0.83 3.66 7.03
N TRP A 31 0.60 3.56 5.72
CA TRP A 31 -0.29 4.43 4.97
C TRP A 31 -1.75 3.96 4.98
N TYR A 32 -2.06 2.82 5.62
CA TYR A 32 -3.42 2.30 5.77
C TYR A 32 -4.01 2.65 7.14
N HIS A 33 -5.11 3.38 7.13
CA HIS A 33 -5.74 3.92 8.35
C HIS A 33 -7.05 3.19 8.73
N GLY A 34 -7.42 2.11 8.03
CA GLY A 34 -8.64 1.36 8.29
C GLY A 34 -9.91 2.22 8.16
N ALA A 35 -10.89 1.98 9.04
CA ALA A 35 -12.23 2.58 9.00
C ALA A 35 -12.31 4.00 9.59
N ILE A 36 -11.44 4.91 9.11
CA ILE A 36 -11.62 6.34 9.37
C ILE A 36 -12.62 6.96 8.39
N ASP A 37 -13.38 7.94 8.86
CA ASP A 37 -14.33 8.64 8.02
C ASP A 37 -13.64 9.67 7.12
N ARG A 38 -14.44 10.27 6.22
CA ARG A 38 -13.92 11.26 5.28
C ARG A 38 -13.38 12.50 5.98
N GLY A 39 -14.07 13.00 7.00
CA GLY A 39 -13.66 14.22 7.72
C GLY A 39 -12.36 14.04 8.49
N THR A 40 -12.18 12.89 9.15
CA THR A 40 -10.93 12.54 9.84
C THR A 40 -9.77 12.44 8.84
N ALA A 41 -10.00 11.84 7.67
CA ALA A 41 -8.97 11.78 6.62
C ALA A 41 -8.58 13.18 6.11
N GLU A 42 -9.55 14.07 5.88
CA GLU A 42 -9.30 15.46 5.48
C GLU A 42 -8.52 16.22 6.56
N LEU A 43 -8.85 16.01 7.84
CA LEU A 43 -8.14 16.65 8.96
C LEU A 43 -6.67 16.19 9.01
N LEU A 44 -6.42 14.88 8.99
CA LEU A 44 -5.05 14.32 9.04
C LEU A 44 -4.20 14.80 7.85
N LEU A 45 -4.75 14.80 6.64
CA LEU A 45 -4.02 15.26 5.46
C LEU A 45 -3.73 16.77 5.50
N ASN A 46 -4.61 17.57 6.11
CA ASN A 46 -4.36 19.00 6.30
C ASN A 46 -3.33 19.27 7.41
N GLU A 47 -3.29 18.48 8.48
CA GLU A 47 -2.25 18.56 9.51
C GLU A 47 -0.87 18.21 8.94
N GLU A 48 -0.82 17.19 8.09
CA GLU A 48 0.39 16.69 7.43
C GLU A 48 0.69 17.37 6.07
N ARG A 49 0.01 18.48 5.75
CA ARG A 49 0.16 19.18 4.45
C ARG A 49 1.56 19.72 4.18
N PHE A 50 2.40 19.83 5.21
CA PHE A 50 3.78 20.29 5.08
C PHE A 50 4.65 19.32 4.27
N HIS A 51 4.23 18.06 4.12
CA HIS A 51 4.84 17.09 3.20
C HIS A 51 4.55 17.39 1.72
N GLY A 52 3.61 18.30 1.42
CA GLY A 52 3.32 18.79 0.08
C GLY A 52 2.36 17.93 -0.73
N ASN A 53 2.34 18.15 -2.05
CA ASN A 53 1.48 17.41 -2.97
C ASN A 53 1.87 15.93 -2.98
N GLY A 54 0.87 15.06 -2.85
CA GLY A 54 1.07 13.61 -2.81
C GLY A 54 1.06 13.02 -1.40
N THR A 55 0.94 13.82 -0.33
CA THR A 55 0.60 13.27 1.00
C THR A 55 -0.69 12.49 0.91
N PHE A 56 -0.71 11.25 1.39
CA PHE A 56 -1.83 10.35 1.18
C PHE A 56 -2.04 9.38 2.34
N LEU A 57 -3.23 8.77 2.34
CA LEU A 57 -3.57 7.60 3.14
C LEU A 57 -4.60 6.76 2.38
N VAL A 58 -4.67 5.46 2.69
CA VAL A 58 -5.73 4.56 2.26
C VAL A 58 -6.62 4.25 3.45
N ARG A 59 -7.93 4.29 3.24
CA ARG A 59 -8.94 4.02 4.27
C ARG A 59 -10.09 3.19 3.73
N ASP A 60 -10.84 2.58 4.63
CA ASP A 60 -12.11 1.93 4.27
C ASP A 60 -13.18 2.98 3.93
N GLY A 61 -13.97 2.67 2.90
CA GLY A 61 -15.17 3.42 2.56
C GLY A 61 -16.30 3.15 3.55
N GLN A 62 -17.09 4.17 3.88
CA GLN A 62 -18.27 4.01 4.76
C GLN A 62 -19.29 2.98 4.26
N LYS A 63 -19.32 2.73 2.94
CA LYS A 63 -20.20 1.75 2.29
C LYS A 63 -19.44 0.49 1.83
N GLY A 64 -18.23 0.28 2.35
CA GLY A 64 -17.30 -0.74 1.89
C GLY A 64 -16.36 -0.24 0.78
N GLY A 65 -15.43 -1.10 0.40
CA GLY A 65 -14.35 -0.81 -0.54
C GLY A 65 -13.25 0.06 0.07
N LEU A 66 -12.21 0.33 -0.72
CA LEU A 66 -11.07 1.13 -0.31
C LEU A 66 -11.10 2.51 -0.96
N VAL A 67 -10.59 3.51 -0.25
CA VAL A 67 -10.52 4.89 -0.70
C VAL A 67 -9.10 5.41 -0.50
N LEU A 68 -8.46 5.85 -1.59
CA LEU A 68 -7.25 6.66 -1.55
C LEU A 68 -7.64 8.10 -1.28
N SER A 69 -7.20 8.65 -0.14
CA SER A 69 -7.36 10.07 0.18
C SER A 69 -5.99 10.73 0.10
N PHE A 70 -5.88 11.85 -0.61
CA PHE A 70 -4.61 12.51 -0.84
C PHE A 70 -4.74 14.02 -0.91
N TYR A 71 -3.68 14.70 -0.51
CA TYR A 71 -3.52 16.14 -0.61
C TYR A 71 -2.87 16.50 -1.95
N ALA A 72 -3.53 17.36 -2.72
CA ALA A 72 -3.01 17.89 -3.97
C ALA A 72 -3.66 19.24 -4.29
N TYR A 73 -2.88 20.16 -4.86
CA TYR A 73 -3.36 21.48 -5.29
C TYR A 73 -4.08 22.22 -4.15
N ASP A 74 -3.45 22.25 -2.98
CA ASP A 74 -3.97 22.88 -1.76
C ASP A 74 -5.32 22.34 -1.26
N SER A 75 -5.71 21.13 -1.69
CA SER A 75 -6.98 20.51 -1.32
C SER A 75 -6.86 19.01 -1.08
N THR A 76 -7.77 18.45 -0.29
CA THR A 76 -7.89 17.00 -0.13
C THR A 76 -8.84 16.43 -1.19
N SER A 77 -8.37 15.42 -1.91
CA SER A 77 -9.14 14.64 -2.87
C SER A 77 -9.33 13.21 -2.38
N HIS A 78 -10.44 12.59 -2.80
CA HIS A 78 -10.76 11.20 -2.45
C HIS A 78 -11.08 10.42 -3.70
N SER A 79 -10.47 9.25 -3.83
CA SER A 79 -10.58 8.41 -5.00
C SER A 79 -10.86 6.98 -4.57
N ILE A 80 -11.92 6.40 -5.13
CA ILE A 80 -12.32 5.03 -4.82
C ILE A 80 -11.37 4.08 -5.54
N ILE A 81 -10.77 3.16 -4.79
CA ILE A 81 -10.04 2.03 -5.34
C ILE A 81 -11.08 0.96 -5.65
N LYS A 82 -11.28 0.71 -6.95
CA LYS A 82 -12.14 -0.36 -7.45
C LYS A 82 -11.44 -1.68 -7.24
N ASP A 83 -12.21 -2.70 -6.87
CA ASP A 83 -11.76 -4.08 -6.86
C ASP A 83 -12.56 -4.94 -7.82
N SER A 84 -11.91 -5.95 -8.38
CA SER A 84 -12.53 -6.96 -9.24
C SER A 84 -11.82 -8.30 -9.07
N VAL A 85 -12.43 -9.37 -9.57
CA VAL A 85 -11.83 -10.70 -9.60
C VAL A 85 -11.56 -11.06 -11.05
N ASN A 86 -10.32 -11.40 -11.36
CA ASN A 86 -9.91 -11.76 -12.72
C ASN A 86 -10.40 -13.17 -13.10
N GLY A 87 -10.18 -13.58 -14.36
CA GLY A 87 -10.60 -14.89 -14.86
C GLY A 87 -9.95 -16.09 -14.15
N GLN A 88 -8.90 -15.86 -13.35
CA GLN A 88 -8.21 -16.88 -12.55
C GLN A 88 -8.69 -16.90 -11.09
N GLY A 89 -9.65 -16.05 -10.71
CA GLY A 89 -10.15 -15.97 -9.34
C GLY A 89 -9.33 -15.08 -8.41
N HIS A 90 -8.33 -14.36 -8.92
CA HIS A 90 -7.51 -13.46 -8.11
C HIS A 90 -8.12 -12.07 -8.05
N LYS A 91 -8.10 -11.47 -6.85
CA LYS A 91 -8.53 -10.09 -6.64
C LYS A 91 -7.54 -9.13 -7.27
N GLN A 92 -8.04 -8.08 -7.92
CA GLN A 92 -7.27 -7.02 -8.53
C GLN A 92 -7.86 -5.66 -8.17
N TYR A 93 -7.02 -4.63 -8.20
CA TYR A 93 -7.33 -3.28 -7.75
C TYR A 93 -7.03 -2.26 -8.84
N LEU A 94 -7.89 -1.25 -8.97
CA LEU A 94 -7.78 -0.20 -9.96
C LEU A 94 -8.18 1.15 -9.36
N ILE A 95 -7.40 2.17 -9.67
CA ILE A 95 -7.74 3.57 -9.45
C ILE A 95 -7.34 4.35 -10.71
N GLY A 96 -8.14 5.32 -11.15
CA GLY A 96 -7.78 6.19 -12.27
C GLY A 96 -7.52 5.48 -13.61
N ASN A 97 -6.24 5.38 -13.97
CA ASN A 97 -5.68 5.22 -15.32
C ASN A 97 -5.84 3.83 -15.99
N GLU A 98 -6.88 3.08 -15.65
CA GLU A 98 -7.20 1.73 -16.17
C GLU A 98 -6.12 0.64 -15.99
N VAL A 99 -5.08 0.89 -15.20
CA VAL A 99 -4.09 -0.13 -14.85
C VAL A 99 -4.55 -0.94 -13.64
N TRP A 100 -4.75 -2.24 -13.83
CA TRP A 100 -5.09 -3.18 -12.75
C TRP A 100 -3.83 -3.71 -12.07
N HIS A 101 -3.88 -3.78 -10.74
CA HIS A 101 -2.80 -4.27 -9.88
C HIS A 101 -3.29 -5.48 -9.06
N ASN A 102 -2.38 -6.39 -8.70
CA ASN A 102 -2.74 -7.58 -7.94
C ASN A 102 -2.94 -7.28 -6.44
N THR A 103 -2.18 -6.32 -5.91
CA THR A 103 -2.33 -5.85 -4.53
C THR A 103 -2.51 -4.33 -4.46
N VAL A 104 -3.02 -3.84 -3.33
CA VAL A 104 -3.10 -2.39 -3.05
C VAL A 104 -1.69 -1.81 -2.90
N SER A 105 -0.74 -2.57 -2.36
CA SER A 105 0.66 -2.15 -2.24
C SER A 105 1.29 -1.91 -3.62
N ASP A 106 1.07 -2.80 -4.59
CA ASP A 106 1.54 -2.62 -5.98
C ASP A 106 0.94 -1.36 -6.61
N LEU A 107 -0.35 -1.12 -6.36
CA LEU A 107 -1.04 0.08 -6.82
C LEU A 107 -0.42 1.34 -6.23
N VAL A 108 -0.16 1.36 -4.93
CA VAL A 108 0.48 2.50 -4.25
C VAL A 108 1.89 2.74 -4.79
N GLU A 109 2.67 1.69 -4.96
CA GLU A 109 4.05 1.78 -5.48
C GLU A 109 4.07 2.33 -6.91
N TYR A 110 3.14 1.86 -7.75
CA TYR A 110 3.00 2.36 -9.11
C TYR A 110 2.76 3.88 -9.15
N TYR A 111 1.88 4.40 -8.30
CA TYR A 111 1.54 5.83 -8.25
C TYR A 111 2.57 6.73 -7.56
N ARG A 112 3.66 6.17 -7.03
CA ARG A 112 4.82 6.97 -6.61
C ARG A 112 5.56 7.58 -7.80
N THR A 113 5.56 6.90 -8.94
CA THR A 113 6.28 7.32 -10.15
C THR A 113 5.37 7.66 -11.32
N HIS A 114 4.09 7.27 -11.24
CA HIS A 114 3.10 7.55 -12.27
C HIS A 114 2.07 8.57 -11.79
N ARG A 115 1.72 9.51 -12.65
CA ARG A 115 0.69 10.49 -12.33
C ARG A 115 -0.69 9.83 -12.34
N LEU A 116 -1.46 10.03 -11.28
CA LEU A 116 -2.87 9.67 -11.24
C LEU A 116 -3.66 10.53 -12.23
N THR A 117 -4.20 9.88 -13.25
CA THR A 117 -5.08 10.49 -14.26
C THR A 117 -6.37 9.70 -14.33
N TYR A 118 -7.45 10.40 -14.67
CA TYR A 118 -8.73 9.81 -14.99
C TYR A 118 -8.93 9.97 -16.49
N LYS A 119 -9.50 8.96 -17.15
CA LYS A 119 -10.06 9.21 -18.48
C LYS A 119 -11.09 10.31 -18.34
N ASP A 120 -11.02 11.31 -19.22
CA ASP A 120 -12.09 12.27 -19.36
C ASP A 120 -13.39 11.50 -19.47
N ARG A 121 -14.33 11.78 -18.57
CA ARG A 121 -15.71 11.35 -18.80
C ARG A 121 -16.16 12.21 -19.97
N ASP A 122 -16.27 11.61 -21.16
CA ASP A 122 -16.96 12.26 -22.26
C ASP A 122 -18.27 12.85 -21.71
N ALA A 123 -18.38 14.17 -21.85
CA ALA A 123 -19.44 15.01 -21.29
C ALA A 123 -20.83 14.64 -21.83
#